data_AF-M3GHD9-F1
#
_entry.id   AF-M3GHD9-F1
#
_cell.length_a   1.000
_cell.length_b   1.000
_cell.length_c   1.000
_cell.angle_alpha   90.00
_cell.angle_beta   90.00
_cell.angle_gamma   90.00
#
_symmetry.space_group_name_H-M   'P 1'
#
loop_
_entity.id
_entity.type
_entity.pdbx_description
1 polymer ?
#
loop_
_entity_poly.entity_id
_entity_poly.type
_entity_poly.pdbx_seq_one_letter_code
_entity_poly.pdbx_strand_id
1 'polypeptide(L)'
;MGEKKRVPITGDEPHYLMISESIRKDGDFNLKNNYEEDRNTKKIIGPVDVENHTVSKDGKLYSIHSIGTSCLVLIGYSIFGITGARINLALLAGIIPFLFYQLGKIFHLSSEEATLIAVFYSVSLPFPMVAGQIFPDLPTGILLIFVFTILLMSETKINFKNNHILYFACAVGCGCLAWLHTKNLPSVMLILFWVLCKKEVDLKSKCIFLGTILVFVFFFLVCNFFGLDRFSVLMAKRILLRHLI
;
A
#
# COMPACT_ATOMS: atom_id res chain seq x y z
N MET A 1 23.40 -16.31 -26.08
CA MET A 1 23.04 -15.53 -24.87
C MET A 1 21.58 -15.85 -24.58
N GLY A 2 21.29 -16.69 -23.59
CA GLY A 2 19.90 -17.09 -23.32
C GLY A 2 19.07 -15.87 -22.91
N GLU A 3 17.93 -15.65 -23.57
CA GLU A 3 16.95 -14.68 -23.09
C GLU A 3 16.62 -15.03 -21.64
N LYS A 4 17.04 -14.19 -20.69
CA LYS A 4 16.54 -14.26 -19.32
C LYS A 4 15.03 -14.10 -19.41
N LYS A 5 14.28 -15.20 -19.29
CA LYS A 5 12.82 -15.17 -19.09
C LYS A 5 12.56 -14.31 -17.85
N ARG A 6 12.25 -13.03 -18.06
CA ARG A 6 11.74 -12.17 -17.00
C ARG A 6 10.39 -12.75 -16.62
N VAL A 7 10.13 -12.94 -15.33
CA VAL A 7 8.79 -13.29 -14.85
C VAL A 7 7.84 -12.22 -15.38
N PRO A 8 6.86 -12.58 -16.24
CA PRO A 8 5.98 -11.60 -16.85
C PRO A 8 5.21 -10.86 -15.75
N ILE A 9 4.94 -9.58 -15.95
CA ILE A 9 3.97 -8.87 -15.12
C ILE A 9 2.56 -9.23 -15.59
N THR A 10 1.63 -9.42 -14.66
CA THR A 10 0.29 -9.94 -14.96
C THR A 10 -0.79 -9.18 -14.20
N GLY A 11 -2.05 -9.35 -14.60
CA GLY A 11 -3.17 -8.65 -13.97
C GLY A 11 -2.96 -7.14 -13.96
N ASP A 12 -3.08 -6.53 -12.78
CA ASP A 12 -3.01 -5.06 -12.65
C ASP A 12 -1.59 -4.51 -12.46
N GLU A 13 -0.56 -5.36 -12.32
CA GLU A 13 0.84 -4.92 -12.14
C GLU A 13 1.31 -3.87 -13.17
N PRO A 14 1.01 -4.01 -14.49
CA PRO A 14 1.40 -3.00 -15.48
C PRO A 14 0.83 -1.62 -15.18
N HIS A 15 -0.37 -1.54 -14.60
CA HIS A 15 -1.05 -0.27 -14.35
C HIS A 15 -0.41 0.51 -13.18
N TYR A 16 0.03 -0.17 -12.12
CA TYR A 16 0.81 0.47 -11.04
C TYR A 16 2.19 0.94 -11.53
N LEU A 17 2.83 0.16 -12.40
CA LEU A 17 4.08 0.53 -13.04
C LEU A 17 3.91 1.71 -14.01
N MET A 18 2.78 1.80 -14.71
CA MET A 18 2.48 2.92 -15.60
C MET A 18 2.35 4.23 -14.83
N ILE A 19 1.68 4.21 -13.67
CA ILE A 19 1.63 5.36 -12.76
C ILE A 19 3.05 5.74 -12.32
N SER A 20 3.88 4.76 -11.95
CA SER A 20 5.26 4.99 -11.53
C SER A 20 6.11 5.62 -12.65
N GLU A 21 5.90 5.20 -13.90
CA GLU A 21 6.57 5.75 -15.07
C GLU A 21 6.14 7.19 -15.36
N SER A 22 4.85 7.50 -15.25
CA SER A 22 4.31 8.87 -15.38
C SER A 22 4.89 9.80 -14.31
N ILE A 23 4.91 9.39 -13.04
CA ILE A 23 5.54 10.18 -11.97
C ILE A 23 7.04 10.40 -12.25
N ARG A 24 7.75 9.34 -12.69
CA ARG A 24 9.20 9.39 -12.92
C ARG A 24 9.59 10.26 -14.11
N LYS A 25 8.84 10.20 -15.21
CA LYS A 25 9.15 10.94 -16.46
C LYS A 25 8.54 12.34 -16.47
N ASP A 26 7.28 12.43 -16.05
CA ASP A 26 6.42 13.58 -16.31
C ASP A 26 6.07 14.34 -15.03
N GLY A 27 6.23 13.71 -13.86
CA GLY A 27 5.89 14.32 -12.57
C GLY A 27 4.39 14.53 -12.38
N ASP A 28 3.55 13.81 -13.13
CA ASP A 28 2.10 13.91 -13.09
C ASP A 28 1.42 12.53 -13.00
N PHE A 29 0.10 12.50 -13.14
CA PHE A 29 -0.73 11.29 -13.14
C PHE A 29 -1.48 11.08 -14.46
N ASN A 30 -1.11 11.81 -15.51
CA ASN A 30 -1.70 11.68 -16.84
C ASN A 30 -0.97 10.58 -17.61
N LEU A 31 -1.59 9.42 -17.71
CA LEU A 31 -0.96 8.22 -18.25
C LEU A 31 -0.96 8.16 -19.79
N LYS A 32 -1.54 9.16 -20.47
CA LYS A 32 -1.83 9.06 -21.91
C LYS A 32 -0.58 8.86 -22.76
N ASN A 33 0.38 9.77 -22.64
CA ASN A 33 1.66 9.69 -23.35
C ASN A 33 2.43 8.43 -22.95
N ASN A 34 2.36 8.01 -21.67
CA ASN A 34 3.07 6.82 -21.21
C ASN A 34 2.51 5.54 -21.85
N TYR A 35 1.17 5.38 -21.94
CA TYR A 35 0.57 4.26 -22.65
C TYR A 35 0.85 4.28 -24.16
N GLU A 36 0.84 5.46 -24.78
CA GLU A 36 1.16 5.63 -26.21
C GLU A 36 2.63 5.25 -26.50
N GLU A 37 3.56 5.67 -25.64
CA GLU A 37 4.97 5.30 -25.75
C GLU A 37 5.18 3.79 -25.49
N ASP A 38 4.54 3.24 -24.46
CA ASP A 38 4.70 1.83 -24.09
C ASP A 38 4.15 0.88 -25.16
N ARG A 39 3.10 1.26 -25.91
CA ARG A 39 2.61 0.51 -27.09
C ARG A 39 3.72 0.23 -28.11
N ASN A 40 4.67 1.15 -28.24
CA ASN A 40 5.79 1.01 -29.16
C ASN A 40 7.00 0.35 -28.50
N THR A 41 7.37 0.79 -27.29
CA THR A 41 8.58 0.33 -26.61
C THR A 41 8.45 -1.04 -25.95
N LYS A 42 7.23 -1.44 -25.59
CA LYS A 42 6.92 -2.69 -24.87
C LYS A 42 7.75 -2.87 -23.60
N LYS A 43 8.07 -1.77 -22.92
CA LYS A 43 8.95 -1.75 -21.73
C LYS A 43 8.22 -2.29 -20.50
N ILE A 44 6.96 -1.88 -20.34
CA ILE A 44 6.07 -2.31 -19.25
C ILE A 44 5.10 -3.39 -19.78
N ILE A 45 4.62 -3.29 -21.03
CA ILE A 45 3.61 -4.18 -21.63
C ILE A 45 3.66 -5.66 -21.19
N GLY A 46 2.71 -6.02 -20.32
CA GLY A 46 1.96 -7.29 -20.36
C GLY A 46 0.69 -7.12 -21.22
N PRO A 47 -0.31 -8.02 -21.20
CA PRO A 47 -1.60 -7.76 -21.84
C PRO A 47 -2.32 -6.62 -21.10
N VAL A 48 -2.19 -5.37 -21.58
CA VAL A 48 -2.67 -4.18 -20.86
C VAL A 48 -4.05 -3.76 -21.38
N ASP A 49 -5.05 -3.84 -20.51
CA ASP A 49 -6.41 -3.37 -20.80
C ASP A 49 -6.56 -1.92 -20.32
N VAL A 50 -6.11 -0.97 -21.13
CA VAL A 50 -6.12 0.46 -20.77
C VAL A 50 -7.55 0.97 -20.54
N GLU A 51 -8.50 0.51 -21.33
CA GLU A 51 -9.88 1.02 -21.33
C GLU A 51 -10.63 0.67 -20.04
N ASN A 52 -10.41 -0.52 -19.50
CA ASN A 52 -11.04 -0.92 -18.24
C ASN A 52 -10.30 -0.40 -17.00
N HIS A 53 -9.04 0.00 -17.13
CA HIS A 53 -8.20 0.44 -16.00
C HIS A 53 -7.89 1.94 -16.00
N THR A 54 -8.49 2.70 -16.90
CA THR A 54 -8.39 4.17 -16.93
C THR A 54 -9.73 4.86 -17.13
N VAL A 55 -9.77 6.14 -16.76
CA VAL A 55 -10.87 7.07 -17.07
C VAL A 55 -10.29 8.20 -17.91
N SER A 56 -10.89 8.42 -19.08
CA SER A 56 -10.54 9.56 -19.94
C SER A 56 -11.29 10.82 -19.51
N LYS A 57 -10.55 11.92 -19.39
CA LYS A 57 -11.10 13.22 -19.00
C LYS A 57 -10.26 14.36 -19.56
N ASP A 58 -10.90 15.31 -20.24
CA ASP A 58 -10.25 16.50 -20.83
C ASP A 58 -9.01 16.15 -21.68
N GLY A 59 -9.09 15.02 -22.40
CA GLY A 59 -7.99 14.52 -23.24
C GLY A 59 -6.85 13.83 -22.49
N LYS A 60 -6.93 13.68 -21.15
CA LYS A 60 -5.99 12.97 -20.28
C LYS A 60 -6.53 11.59 -19.89
N LEU A 61 -5.63 10.67 -19.52
CA LEU A 61 -5.98 9.34 -19.01
C LEU A 61 -5.53 9.20 -17.55
N TYR A 62 -6.46 8.89 -16.65
CA TYR A 62 -6.17 8.68 -15.24
C TYR A 62 -6.46 7.24 -14.83
N SER A 63 -5.65 6.67 -13.94
CA SER A 63 -5.86 5.30 -13.46
C SER A 63 -7.10 5.19 -12.57
N ILE A 64 -7.74 4.01 -12.61
CA ILE A 64 -8.71 3.62 -11.58
C ILE A 64 -8.04 3.08 -10.30
N HIS A 65 -6.75 2.75 -10.38
CA HIS A 65 -6.00 2.21 -9.25
C HIS A 65 -5.48 3.32 -8.34
N SER A 66 -5.35 2.98 -7.06
CA SER A 66 -4.76 3.89 -6.07
C SER A 66 -3.25 4.05 -6.30
N ILE A 67 -2.73 5.25 -6.07
CA ILE A 67 -1.33 5.60 -6.37
C ILE A 67 -0.33 5.11 -5.32
N GLY A 68 -0.78 4.64 -4.15
CA GLY A 68 0.11 4.29 -3.03
C GLY A 68 1.14 3.21 -3.37
N THR A 69 0.72 2.12 -4.03
CA THR A 69 1.64 1.07 -4.48
C THR A 69 2.67 1.61 -5.47
N SER A 70 2.23 2.47 -6.40
CA SER A 70 3.11 3.11 -7.39
C SER A 70 4.16 4.01 -6.73
N CYS A 71 3.75 4.84 -5.77
CA CYS A 71 4.67 5.66 -4.99
C CYS A 71 5.67 4.81 -4.17
N LEU A 72 5.20 3.70 -3.58
CA LEU A 72 6.04 2.79 -2.79
C LEU A 72 7.14 2.14 -3.64
N VAL A 73 6.82 1.74 -4.87
CA VAL A 73 7.78 1.08 -5.77
C VAL A 73 8.59 2.06 -6.62
N LEU A 74 8.27 3.35 -6.61
CA LEU A 74 8.83 4.38 -7.49
C LEU A 74 10.36 4.44 -7.46
N ILE A 75 10.97 4.38 -6.27
CA ILE A 75 12.43 4.48 -6.12
C ILE A 75 13.11 3.29 -6.79
N GLY A 76 12.66 2.07 -6.49
CA GLY A 76 13.21 0.87 -7.10
C GLY A 76 12.97 0.85 -8.60
N TYR A 77 11.75 1.22 -9.03
CA TYR A 77 11.39 1.33 -10.43
C TYR A 77 12.28 2.31 -11.20
N SER A 78 12.63 3.44 -10.60
CA SER A 78 13.44 4.48 -11.23
C SER A 78 14.89 4.03 -11.48
N ILE A 79 15.43 3.16 -10.63
CA ILE A 79 16.83 2.72 -10.71
C ILE A 79 16.97 1.45 -11.56
N PHE A 80 16.07 0.46 -11.39
CA PHE A 80 16.20 -0.86 -12.01
C PHE A 80 14.92 -1.32 -12.76
N GLY A 81 13.99 -0.42 -13.06
CA GLY A 81 12.74 -0.75 -13.73
C GLY A 81 11.89 -1.76 -12.93
N ILE A 82 11.20 -2.65 -13.63
CA ILE A 82 10.31 -3.67 -13.01
C ILE A 82 11.06 -4.49 -11.94
N THR A 83 12.32 -4.85 -12.19
CA THR A 83 13.13 -5.59 -11.21
C THR A 83 13.32 -4.80 -9.93
N GLY A 84 13.58 -3.50 -10.01
CA GLY A 84 13.72 -2.65 -8.83
C GLY A 84 12.41 -2.46 -8.08
N ALA A 85 11.28 -2.35 -8.78
CA ALA A 85 9.96 -2.31 -8.14
C ALA A 85 9.70 -3.59 -7.30
N ARG A 86 10.05 -4.76 -7.85
CA ARG A 86 9.95 -6.04 -7.13
C ARG A 86 10.92 -6.13 -5.95
N ILE A 87 12.15 -5.65 -6.11
CA ILE A 87 13.13 -5.58 -5.01
C ILE A 87 12.60 -4.70 -3.87
N ASN A 88 11.98 -3.54 -4.17
CA ASN A 88 11.36 -2.70 -3.14
C ASN A 88 10.33 -3.47 -2.30
N LEU A 89 9.43 -4.22 -2.95
CA LEU A 89 8.41 -5.01 -2.24
C LEU A 89 9.00 -6.21 -1.49
N ALA A 90 10.02 -6.86 -2.05
CA ALA A 90 10.74 -7.93 -1.36
C ALA A 90 11.48 -7.43 -0.11
N LEU A 91 12.10 -6.24 -0.18
CA LEU A 91 12.72 -5.59 0.98
C LEU A 91 11.68 -5.23 2.04
N LEU A 92 10.51 -4.75 1.63
CA LEU A 92 9.39 -4.50 2.54
C LEU A 92 8.91 -5.80 3.20
N ALA A 93 8.80 -6.89 2.44
CA ALA A 93 8.46 -8.22 2.97
C ALA A 93 9.49 -8.74 3.97
N GLY A 94 10.76 -8.32 3.85
CA GLY A 94 11.82 -8.62 4.81
C GLY A 94 11.54 -8.12 6.23
N ILE A 95 10.56 -7.23 6.43
CA ILE A 95 10.14 -6.75 7.76
C ILE A 95 9.26 -7.80 8.49
N ILE A 96 8.60 -8.68 7.75
CA ILE A 96 7.60 -9.65 8.26
C ILE A 96 8.14 -10.54 9.40
N PRO A 97 9.34 -11.16 9.30
CA PRO A 97 9.87 -11.99 10.39
C PRO A 97 10.00 -11.21 11.70
N PHE A 98 10.43 -9.95 11.64
CA PHE A 98 10.58 -9.10 12.83
C PHE A 98 9.23 -8.78 13.47
N LEU A 99 8.20 -8.54 12.65
CA LEU A 99 6.84 -8.32 13.15
C LEU A 99 6.28 -9.57 13.83
N PHE A 100 6.41 -10.75 13.20
CA PHE A 100 5.95 -11.99 13.80
C PHE A 100 6.71 -12.37 15.06
N TYR A 101 8.03 -12.14 15.09
CA TYR A 101 8.83 -12.33 16.30
C TYR A 101 8.29 -11.45 17.43
N GLN A 102 8.08 -10.17 17.16
CA GLN A 102 7.57 -9.22 18.14
C GLN A 102 6.16 -9.60 18.63
N LEU A 103 5.28 -10.04 17.73
CA LEU A 103 3.97 -10.58 18.10
C LEU A 103 4.10 -11.80 19.03
N GLY A 104 4.99 -12.74 18.73
CA GLY A 104 5.26 -13.88 19.61
C GLY A 104 5.70 -13.44 21.02
N LYS A 105 6.56 -12.41 21.11
CA LYS A 105 6.98 -11.85 22.41
C LYS A 105 5.83 -11.18 23.17
N ILE A 106 4.92 -10.50 22.48
CA ILE A 106 3.72 -9.91 23.09
C ILE A 106 2.81 -10.99 23.66
N PHE A 107 2.68 -12.14 22.99
CA PHE A 107 1.92 -13.29 23.46
C PHE A 107 2.70 -14.19 24.44
N HIS A 108 3.74 -13.66 25.07
CA HIS A 108 4.53 -14.34 26.11
C HIS A 108 5.23 -15.63 25.68
N LEU A 109 5.47 -15.83 24.37
CA LEU A 109 6.25 -16.95 23.89
C LEU A 109 7.72 -16.81 24.28
N SER A 110 8.40 -17.94 24.48
CA SER A 110 9.86 -17.98 24.59
C SER A 110 10.51 -17.42 23.33
N SER A 111 11.77 -17.00 23.44
CA SER A 111 12.50 -16.46 22.28
C SER A 111 12.68 -17.50 21.16
N GLU A 112 12.78 -18.78 21.51
CA GLU A 112 12.87 -19.89 20.56
C GLU A 112 11.55 -20.08 19.82
N GLU A 113 10.43 -20.18 20.53
CA GLU A 113 9.09 -20.31 19.94
C GLU A 113 8.75 -19.10 19.05
N ALA A 114 9.03 -17.88 19.51
CA ALA A 114 8.79 -16.67 18.72
C ALA A 114 9.63 -16.64 17.44
N THR A 115 10.89 -17.10 17.50
CA THR A 115 11.77 -17.22 16.32
C THR A 115 11.23 -18.27 15.36
N LEU A 116 10.79 -19.42 15.89
CA LEU A 116 10.25 -20.52 15.10
C LEU A 116 8.99 -20.08 14.34
N ILE A 117 8.06 -19.41 15.03
CA ILE A 117 6.85 -18.84 14.42
C ILE A 117 7.21 -17.79 13.38
N ALA A 118 8.12 -16.88 13.69
CA ALA A 118 8.56 -15.84 12.77
C ALA A 118 9.11 -16.43 11.47
N VAL A 119 9.97 -17.44 11.56
CA VAL A 119 10.53 -18.14 10.40
C VAL A 119 9.43 -18.86 9.63
N PHE A 120 8.65 -19.73 10.27
CA PHE A 120 7.64 -20.54 9.59
C PHE A 120 6.55 -19.71 8.91
N TYR A 121 6.04 -18.66 9.57
CA TYR A 121 5.07 -17.78 8.93
C TYR A 121 5.69 -17.01 7.77
N SER A 122 6.92 -16.50 7.91
CA SER A 122 7.54 -15.71 6.84
C SER A 122 7.86 -16.52 5.59
N VAL A 123 8.16 -17.82 5.73
CA VAL A 123 8.38 -18.73 4.59
C VAL A 123 7.11 -19.44 4.14
N SER A 124 5.99 -19.26 4.84
CA SER A 124 4.71 -19.86 4.46
C SER A 124 4.23 -19.29 3.13
N LEU A 125 3.59 -20.14 2.33
CA LEU A 125 3.15 -19.88 0.95
C LEU A 125 2.67 -18.46 0.61
N PRO A 126 1.79 -17.79 1.39
CA PRO A 126 1.31 -16.47 1.00
C PRO A 126 2.45 -15.48 0.73
N PHE A 127 3.50 -15.42 1.56
CA PHE A 127 4.47 -14.32 1.49
C PHE A 127 5.48 -14.48 0.34
N PRO A 128 6.16 -15.62 0.12
CA PRO A 128 7.04 -15.79 -1.02
C PRO A 128 6.31 -15.68 -2.36
N MET A 129 5.03 -16.07 -2.42
CA MET A 129 4.23 -15.95 -3.64
C MET A 129 3.92 -14.50 -4.00
N VAL A 130 3.62 -13.64 -3.01
CA VAL A 130 3.27 -12.24 -3.27
C VAL A 130 4.44 -11.25 -3.16
N ALA A 131 5.59 -11.66 -2.61
CA ALA A 131 6.76 -10.79 -2.37
C ALA A 131 7.28 -10.08 -3.64
N GLY A 132 7.11 -10.71 -4.80
CA GLY A 132 7.53 -10.17 -6.10
C GLY A 132 6.40 -9.62 -6.96
N GLN A 133 5.16 -9.57 -6.46
CA GLN A 133 4.02 -9.07 -7.21
C GLN A 133 3.73 -7.62 -6.86
N ILE A 134 3.54 -6.78 -7.87
CA ILE A 134 3.33 -5.35 -7.68
C ILE A 134 1.83 -5.06 -7.45
N PHE A 135 1.37 -5.41 -6.25
CA PHE A 135 0.00 -5.20 -5.78
C PHE A 135 -0.04 -4.52 -4.41
N PRO A 136 -1.16 -3.86 -4.05
CA PRO A 136 -1.34 -3.24 -2.73
C PRO A 136 -1.51 -4.25 -1.60
N ASP A 137 -1.81 -5.51 -1.87
CA ASP A 137 -2.19 -6.53 -0.89
C ASP A 137 -1.08 -6.82 0.13
N LEU A 138 0.13 -7.10 -0.37
CA LEU A 138 1.29 -7.34 0.49
C LEU A 138 1.64 -6.12 1.38
N PRO A 139 1.84 -4.90 0.85
CA PRO A 139 2.12 -3.75 1.69
C PRO A 139 0.95 -3.43 2.65
N THR A 140 -0.30 -3.70 2.26
CA THR A 140 -1.47 -3.57 3.14
C THR A 140 -1.36 -4.51 4.33
N GLY A 141 -1.07 -5.80 4.09
CA GLY A 141 -0.90 -6.79 5.15
C GLY A 141 0.24 -6.44 6.11
N ILE A 142 1.39 -6.02 5.58
CA ILE A 142 2.56 -5.62 6.38
C ILE A 142 2.23 -4.40 7.26
N LEU A 143 1.60 -3.37 6.69
CA LEU A 143 1.21 -2.19 7.46
C LEU A 143 0.15 -2.50 8.53
N LEU A 144 -0.82 -3.36 8.22
CA LEU A 144 -1.80 -3.81 9.22
C LEU A 144 -1.12 -4.55 10.37
N ILE A 145 -0.26 -5.54 10.08
CA ILE A 145 0.49 -6.27 11.11
C ILE A 145 1.34 -5.30 11.93
N PHE A 146 2.03 -4.35 11.29
CA PHE A 146 2.83 -3.33 11.97
C PHE A 146 1.98 -2.47 12.92
N VAL A 147 0.85 -1.96 12.45
CA VAL A 147 -0.11 -1.17 13.24
C VAL A 147 -0.62 -1.97 14.44
N PHE A 148 -1.09 -3.21 14.21
CA PHE A 148 -1.57 -4.07 15.28
C PHE A 148 -0.46 -4.42 16.28
N THR A 149 0.75 -4.67 15.81
CA THR A 149 1.90 -4.95 16.68
C THR A 149 2.14 -3.78 17.64
N ILE A 150 2.17 -2.54 17.13
CA ILE A 150 2.33 -1.35 17.98
C ILE A 150 1.19 -1.21 18.98
N LEU A 151 -0.06 -1.37 18.52
CA LEU A 151 -1.24 -1.23 19.38
C LEU A 151 -1.26 -2.29 20.48
N LEU A 152 -0.91 -3.53 20.17
CA LEU A 152 -0.80 -4.60 21.17
C LEU A 152 0.39 -4.38 22.12
N MET A 153 1.53 -3.90 21.62
CA MET A 153 2.65 -3.51 22.49
C MET A 153 2.25 -2.44 23.50
N SER A 154 1.43 -1.46 23.09
CA SER A 154 0.93 -0.43 24.02
C SER A 154 -0.01 -0.96 25.10
N GLU A 155 -0.61 -2.15 24.92
CA GLU A 155 -1.38 -2.83 25.98
C GLU A 155 -0.47 -3.54 26.98
N THR A 156 0.71 -3.97 26.54
CA THR A 156 1.69 -4.55 27.45
C THR A 156 2.19 -3.44 28.38
N LYS A 157 2.25 -3.69 29.70
CA LYS A 157 2.73 -2.73 30.72
C LYS A 157 4.21 -2.31 30.56
N ILE A 158 4.82 -2.59 29.42
CA ILE A 158 6.15 -2.15 29.04
C ILE A 158 6.05 -0.66 28.75
N ASN A 159 6.43 0.14 29.75
CA ASN A 159 6.34 1.58 29.69
C ASN A 159 7.41 2.10 28.71
N PHE A 160 7.06 2.23 27.44
CA PHE A 160 7.95 2.88 26.48
C PHE A 160 8.07 4.35 26.87
N LYS A 161 9.32 4.81 27.02
CA LYS A 161 9.65 6.19 27.45
C LYS A 161 9.04 7.27 26.56
N ASN A 162 8.56 6.92 25.36
CA ASN A 162 7.91 7.84 24.43
C ASN A 162 6.75 7.20 23.63
N ASN A 163 5.62 6.96 24.29
CA ASN A 163 4.39 6.45 23.65
C ASN A 163 3.92 7.32 22.47
N HIS A 164 4.25 8.62 22.46
CA HIS A 164 3.84 9.54 21.38
C HIS A 164 4.47 9.15 20.04
N ILE A 165 5.71 8.65 20.03
CA ILE A 165 6.37 8.17 18.81
C ILE A 165 5.67 6.92 18.29
N LEU A 166 5.25 6.01 19.16
CA LEU A 166 4.56 4.79 18.77
C LEU A 166 3.19 5.11 18.14
N TYR A 167 2.40 6.01 18.75
CA TYR A 167 1.15 6.47 18.16
C TYR A 167 1.36 7.23 16.85
N PHE A 168 2.42 8.04 16.75
CA PHE A 168 2.78 8.68 15.48
C PHE A 168 3.09 7.64 14.39
N ALA A 169 3.96 6.67 14.67
CA ALA A 169 4.32 5.62 13.72
C ALA A 169 3.10 4.77 13.31
N CYS A 170 2.25 4.43 14.27
CA CYS A 170 0.98 3.74 14.03
C CYS A 170 0.04 4.56 13.14
N ALA A 171 -0.06 5.87 13.38
CA ALA A 171 -0.88 6.76 12.57
C ALA A 171 -0.35 6.95 11.14
N VAL A 172 0.97 7.00 10.96
CA VAL A 172 1.61 6.97 9.62
C VAL A 172 1.26 5.67 8.90
N GLY A 173 1.37 4.52 9.58
CA GLY A 173 0.98 3.22 9.01
C GLY A 173 -0.49 3.20 8.57
N CYS A 174 -1.40 3.65 9.45
CA CYS A 174 -2.82 3.79 9.14
C CYS A 174 -3.10 4.77 7.98
N GLY A 175 -2.40 5.91 7.96
CA GLY A 175 -2.52 6.89 6.89
C GLY A 175 -2.12 6.29 5.53
N CYS A 176 -1.01 5.56 5.47
CA CYS A 176 -0.54 4.87 4.27
C CYS A 176 -1.54 3.82 3.74
N LEU A 177 -2.29 3.14 4.61
CA LEU A 177 -3.29 2.15 4.19
C LEU A 177 -4.35 2.74 3.26
N ALA A 178 -4.78 3.98 3.49
CA ALA A 178 -5.75 4.68 2.64
C ALA A 178 -5.21 4.93 1.22
N TRP A 179 -3.89 5.12 1.09
CA TRP A 179 -3.23 5.35 -0.20
C TRP A 179 -3.00 4.07 -1.00
N LEU A 180 -2.83 2.93 -0.32
CA LEU A 180 -2.63 1.64 -0.97
C LEU A 180 -3.90 1.16 -1.69
N HIS A 181 -5.05 1.24 -1.02
CA HIS A 181 -6.32 0.84 -1.62
C HIS A 181 -7.51 1.41 -0.83
N THR A 182 -8.55 1.90 -1.50
CA THR A 182 -9.77 2.46 -0.86
C THR A 182 -10.50 1.47 0.04
N LYS A 183 -10.51 0.18 -0.31
CA LYS A 183 -10.98 -0.95 0.52
C LYS A 183 -10.35 -1.03 1.92
N ASN A 184 -9.24 -0.36 2.17
CA ASN A 184 -8.60 -0.32 3.50
C ASN A 184 -9.23 0.72 4.44
N LEU A 185 -10.07 1.63 3.93
CA LEU A 185 -10.72 2.69 4.74
C LEU A 185 -11.52 2.13 5.93
N PRO A 186 -12.33 1.05 5.80
CA PRO A 186 -13.01 0.46 6.96
C PRO A 186 -12.03 0.03 8.07
N SER A 187 -10.89 -0.58 7.72
CA SER A 187 -9.87 -0.96 8.71
C SER A 187 -9.28 0.26 9.41
N VAL A 188 -8.97 1.32 8.66
CA VAL A 188 -8.48 2.59 9.22
C VAL A 188 -9.51 3.21 10.17
N MET A 189 -10.79 3.20 9.82
CA MET A 189 -11.87 3.71 10.68
C MET A 189 -12.01 2.91 11.98
N LEU A 190 -11.94 1.59 11.91
CA LEU A 190 -12.01 0.71 13.09
C LEU A 190 -10.81 0.93 14.03
N ILE A 191 -9.59 1.04 13.47
CA ILE A 191 -8.39 1.31 14.26
C ILE A 191 -8.46 2.70 14.90
N LEU A 192 -8.90 3.71 14.15
CA LEU A 192 -9.09 5.06 14.67
C LEU A 192 -10.10 5.08 15.83
N PHE A 193 -11.25 4.44 15.64
CA PHE A 193 -12.26 4.30 16.68
C PHE A 193 -11.69 3.61 17.93
N TRP A 194 -10.98 2.50 17.76
CA TRP A 194 -10.34 1.76 18.85
C TRP A 194 -9.39 2.66 19.68
N VAL A 195 -8.48 3.38 19.02
CA VAL A 195 -7.51 4.26 19.70
C VAL A 195 -8.20 5.43 20.42
N LEU A 196 -9.23 6.03 19.81
CA LEU A 196 -9.95 7.15 20.41
C LEU A 196 -10.79 6.74 21.63
N CYS A 197 -11.39 5.55 21.61
CA CYS A 197 -12.20 5.01 22.70
C CYS A 197 -11.38 4.53 23.90
N LYS A 198 -10.09 4.22 23.74
CA LYS A 198 -9.23 3.80 24.85
C LYS A 198 -9.07 4.90 25.90
N LYS A 199 -9.31 4.57 27.17
CA LYS A 199 -9.18 5.53 28.28
C LYS A 199 -7.74 5.68 28.77
N GLU A 200 -6.89 4.66 28.65
CA GLU A 200 -5.49 4.75 29.10
C GLU A 200 -4.62 5.64 28.20
N VAL A 201 -5.08 5.93 26.98
CA VAL A 201 -4.34 6.76 26.02
C VAL A 201 -4.52 8.24 26.34
N ASP A 202 -3.42 8.94 26.58
CA ASP A 202 -3.42 10.37 26.88
C ASP A 202 -3.91 11.21 25.69
N LEU A 203 -4.42 12.41 25.97
CA LEU A 203 -5.00 13.28 24.96
C LEU A 203 -3.99 13.66 23.86
N LYS A 204 -2.72 13.86 24.21
CA LYS A 204 -1.68 14.25 23.25
C LYS A 204 -1.40 13.11 22.27
N SER A 205 -1.31 11.87 22.73
CA SER A 205 -1.25 10.68 21.86
C SER A 205 -2.42 10.61 20.89
N LYS A 206 -3.65 10.82 21.37
CA LYS A 206 -4.86 10.82 20.52
C LYS A 206 -4.83 11.92 19.47
N CYS A 207 -4.43 13.14 19.86
CA CYS A 207 -4.30 14.26 18.93
C CYS A 207 -3.23 14.01 17.87
N ILE A 208 -2.07 13.47 18.24
CA ILE A 208 -1.02 13.07 17.28
C ILE A 208 -1.56 12.03 16.31
N PHE A 209 -2.23 11.00 16.84
CA PHE A 209 -2.77 9.90 16.04
C PHE A 209 -3.81 10.39 15.03
N LEU A 210 -4.83 11.11 15.52
CA LEU A 210 -5.90 11.66 14.69
C LEU A 210 -5.36 12.70 13.70
N GLY A 211 -4.55 13.65 14.17
CA GLY A 211 -3.99 14.71 13.32
C GLY A 211 -3.16 14.14 12.17
N THR A 212 -2.33 13.13 12.45
CA THR A 212 -1.51 12.48 11.40
C THR A 212 -2.40 11.77 10.38
N ILE A 213 -3.41 11.01 10.80
CA ILE A 213 -4.35 10.36 9.86
C ILE A 213 -5.11 11.39 9.03
N LEU A 214 -5.58 12.48 9.64
CA LEU A 214 -6.29 13.54 8.92
C LEU A 214 -5.41 14.20 7.85
N VAL A 215 -4.12 14.41 8.14
CA VAL A 215 -3.16 14.92 7.14
C VAL A 215 -3.04 13.95 5.96
N PHE A 216 -2.85 12.66 6.22
CA PHE A 216 -2.76 11.65 5.16
C PHE A 216 -4.03 11.54 4.33
N VAL A 217 -5.20 11.56 4.98
CA VAL A 217 -6.51 11.53 4.30
C VAL A 217 -6.74 12.81 3.51
N PHE A 218 -6.36 13.97 4.04
CA PHE A 218 -6.44 15.24 3.32
C PHE A 218 -5.60 15.20 2.04
N PHE A 219 -4.33 14.80 2.12
CA PHE A 219 -3.49 14.65 0.93
C PHE A 219 -4.02 13.58 -0.02
N PHE A 220 -4.55 12.47 0.50
CA PHE A 220 -5.20 11.45 -0.34
C PHE A 220 -6.37 12.06 -1.12
N LEU A 221 -7.25 12.81 -0.44
CA LEU A 221 -8.38 13.48 -1.07
C LEU A 221 -7.92 14.54 -2.06
N VAL A 222 -6.89 15.33 -1.74
CA VAL A 222 -6.29 16.32 -2.66
C VAL A 222 -5.75 15.61 -3.91
N CYS A 223 -4.95 14.55 -3.76
CA CYS A 223 -4.43 13.80 -4.91
C CYS A 223 -5.54 13.14 -5.73
N ASN A 224 -6.60 12.64 -5.10
CA ASN A 224 -7.74 12.10 -5.81
C ASN A 224 -8.61 13.21 -6.44
N PHE A 225 -8.70 14.40 -5.85
CA PHE A 225 -9.55 15.50 -6.33
C PHE A 225 -8.87 16.28 -7.45
N PHE A 226 -7.60 16.65 -7.29
CA PHE A 226 -6.80 17.33 -8.31
C PHE A 226 -6.28 16.37 -9.38
N GLY A 227 -6.11 15.08 -9.06
CA GLY A 227 -5.85 14.04 -10.04
C GLY A 227 -7.09 13.64 -10.83
N LEU A 228 -8.29 13.74 -10.23
CA LEU A 228 -9.55 13.34 -10.86
C LEU A 228 -10.70 14.24 -10.37
N ASP A 229 -11.20 15.19 -11.17
CA ASP A 229 -12.55 15.69 -10.82
C ASP A 229 -13.57 14.56 -11.04
N ARG A 230 -14.00 14.00 -9.90
CA ARG A 230 -15.13 13.08 -9.59
C ARG A 230 -14.89 11.57 -9.72
N PHE A 231 -14.11 11.02 -8.79
CA PHE A 231 -14.00 9.58 -8.55
C PHE A 231 -15.23 8.93 -7.88
N SER A 232 -16.07 9.67 -7.16
CA SER A 232 -17.17 9.09 -6.37
C SER A 232 -18.47 8.84 -7.15
N VAL A 233 -18.71 9.54 -8.27
CA VAL A 233 -19.98 9.44 -9.03
C VAL A 233 -19.92 8.36 -10.12
N LEU A 234 -18.74 8.08 -10.67
CA LEU A 234 -18.57 7.11 -11.76
C LEU A 234 -18.49 5.66 -11.29
N MET A 235 -17.94 5.40 -10.09
CA MET A 235 -17.91 4.06 -9.52
C MET A 235 -19.32 3.61 -9.08
N ALA A 236 -20.12 4.51 -8.50
CA ALA A 236 -21.53 4.25 -8.19
C ALA A 236 -22.37 4.01 -9.46
N LYS A 237 -22.13 4.78 -10.54
CA LYS A 237 -22.81 4.57 -11.83
C LYS A 237 -22.41 3.24 -12.51
N ARG A 238 -21.13 2.88 -12.53
CA ARG A 238 -20.66 1.61 -13.15
C ARG A 238 -21.12 0.37 -12.38
N ILE A 239 -21.24 0.45 -11.05
CA ILE A 239 -21.80 -0.64 -10.24
C ILE A 239 -23.31 -0.78 -10.49
N LEU A 240 -24.07 0.33 -10.60
CA LEU A 240 -25.50 0.27 -10.94
C LEU A 240 -25.76 -0.28 -12.35
N LEU A 241 -24.94 0.08 -13.34
CA LEU A 241 -25.11 -0.35 -14.72
C LEU A 241 -24.75 -1.83 -14.95
N ARG A 242 -23.88 -2.43 -14.13
CA ARG A 242 -23.57 -3.88 -14.16
C ARG A 242 -24.64 -4.76 -13.51
N HIS A 243 -25.71 -4.18 -12.96
CA HIS A 243 -26.86 -4.93 -12.42
C HIS A 243 -28.14 -4.71 -13.22
N LEU A 244 -28.05 -4.00 -14.37
CA LEU A 244 -29.18 -3.68 -15.25
C LEU A 244 -29.03 -4.24 -16.68
N ILE A 245 -28.06 -5.13 -16.90
CA ILE A 245 -27.88 -5.90 -18.16
C ILE A 245 -27.72 -7.37 -17.80
#